data_AF-A0A9P7K360-F1
#
_entry.id   AF-A0A9P7K360-F1
#
_cell.length_a   1.000
_cell.length_b   1.000
_cell.length_c   1.000
_cell.angle_alpha   90.00
_cell.angle_beta   90.00
_cell.angle_gamma   90.00
#
_symmetry.space_group_name_H-M   'P 1'
#
loop_
_entity.id
_entity.type
_entity.pdbx_description
1 polymer ?
#
loop_
_entity_poly.entity_id
_entity_poly.type
_entity_poly.pdbx_seq_one_letter_code
_entity_poly.pdbx_strand_id
1 'polypeptide(L)'
;MASTASDTYGLVAGDIDSIQIRPISSTKASRNAVPDASLTWEQINFASKIMVQTMGEEKWPEPGIRQVVDFYVRLEYEHTKRKHA
;
A
#
# COMPACT_ATOMS: atom_id res chain seq x y z
N MET A 1 -10.04 5.72 -21.99
CA MET A 1 -9.78 5.41 -20.57
C MET A 1 -8.54 4.52 -20.52
N ALA A 2 -7.38 5.10 -20.25
CA ALA A 2 -6.14 4.33 -20.12
C ALA A 2 -6.09 3.69 -18.73
N SER A 3 -6.13 2.36 -18.68
CA SER A 3 -5.97 1.60 -17.44
C SER A 3 -4.50 1.64 -17.04
N THR A 4 -4.19 2.28 -15.91
CA THR A 4 -2.83 2.36 -15.33
C THR A 4 -2.26 1.01 -14.91
N ALA A 5 -3.04 -0.07 -14.98
CA ALA A 5 -2.58 -1.43 -14.73
C ALA A 5 -1.52 -1.94 -15.73
N SER A 6 -1.36 -1.26 -16.88
CA SER A 6 -0.42 -1.66 -17.96
C SER A 6 0.99 -1.08 -17.84
N ASP A 7 1.22 -0.11 -16.94
CA ASP A 7 2.50 0.65 -16.90
C ASP A 7 3.43 0.25 -15.74
N THR A 8 3.14 -0.86 -15.05
CA THR A 8 4.05 -1.40 -14.05
C THR A 8 5.01 -2.39 -14.70
N TYR A 9 6.27 -2.01 -14.75
CA TYR A 9 7.35 -2.87 -15.23
C TYR A 9 8.18 -3.36 -14.07
N GLY A 10 8.64 -4.60 -14.12
CA GLY A 10 9.65 -5.07 -13.17
C GLY A 10 10.72 -5.92 -13.81
N LEU A 11 11.78 -6.09 -13.02
CA LEU A 11 13.02 -6.71 -13.43
C LEU A 11 12.93 -8.22 -13.20
N VAL A 12 13.14 -8.99 -14.26
CA VAL A 12 13.17 -10.46 -14.24
C VAL A 12 14.54 -10.90 -14.75
N ALA A 13 15.17 -11.86 -14.08
CA ALA A 13 16.37 -12.49 -14.61
C ALA A 13 16.04 -13.22 -15.93
N GLY A 14 16.72 -12.84 -17.00
CA GLY A 14 16.70 -13.50 -18.30
C GLY A 14 17.80 -14.56 -18.39
N ASP A 15 17.82 -15.29 -19.49
CA ASP A 15 18.89 -16.26 -19.75
C ASP A 15 20.22 -15.53 -19.96
N ILE A 16 21.28 -16.09 -19.38
CA ILE A 16 22.68 -15.61 -19.44
C ILE A 16 22.84 -14.18 -18.90
N ASP A 17 22.95 -14.05 -17.56
CA ASP A 17 23.30 -12.81 -16.84
C ASP A 17 22.63 -11.52 -17.32
N SER A 18 21.42 -11.65 -17.88
CA SER A 18 20.65 -10.54 -18.42
C SER A 18 19.49 -10.21 -17.49
N ILE A 19 19.20 -8.93 -17.32
CA ILE A 19 18.02 -8.47 -16.59
C ILE A 19 17.04 -7.94 -17.64
N GLN A 20 15.86 -8.53 -17.69
CA GLN A 20 14.78 -8.16 -18.60
C GLN A 20 13.73 -7.32 -17.88
N ILE A 21 13.26 -6.26 -18.53
CA ILE A 21 12.13 -5.47 -18.07
C ILE A 21 10.87 -6.10 -18.66
N ARG A 22 9.95 -6.59 -17.82
CA ARG A 22 8.67 -7.14 -18.27
C ARG A 22 7.51 -6.38 -17.65
N PRO A 23 6.40 -6.17 -18.39
CA PRO A 23 5.16 -5.72 -17.79
C PRO A 23 4.74 -6.74 -16.73
N ILE A 24 4.62 -6.29 -15.48
CA ILE A 24 4.05 -7.09 -14.40
C ILE A 24 2.64 -6.60 -14.22
N SER A 25 1.66 -7.51 -14.21
CA SER A 25 0.32 -7.10 -13.83
C SER A 25 0.37 -6.52 -12.42
N SER A 26 -0.08 -5.27 -12.24
CA SER A 26 -0.15 -4.62 -10.92
C SER A 26 -1.11 -5.34 -9.95
N THR A 27 -1.77 -6.42 -10.43
CA THR A 27 -2.63 -7.32 -9.67
C THR A 27 -1.86 -8.34 -8.85
N LYS A 28 -0.57 -8.58 -9.14
CA LYS A 28 0.24 -9.50 -8.35
C LYS A 28 0.75 -8.78 -7.11
N ALA A 29 0.26 -9.19 -5.94
CA ALA A 29 0.78 -8.72 -4.66
C ALA A 29 2.30 -8.89 -4.59
N SER A 30 2.98 -7.96 -3.90
CA SER A 30 4.42 -8.06 -3.65
C SER A 30 4.76 -9.43 -3.05
N ARG A 31 5.90 -10.00 -3.44
CA ARG A 31 6.37 -11.30 -2.89
C ARG A 31 6.52 -11.28 -1.37
N ASN A 32 6.65 -10.09 -0.79
CA ASN A 32 6.81 -9.86 0.64
C ASN A 32 5.56 -9.18 1.25
N ALA A 33 4.43 -9.16 0.54
CA ALA A 33 3.19 -8.64 1.10
C ALA A 33 2.75 -9.53 2.27
N VAL A 34 2.54 -8.93 3.43
CA VAL A 34 1.99 -9.62 4.60
C VAL A 34 0.47 -9.71 4.42
N PRO A 35 -0.15 -10.89 4.59
CA PRO A 35 -1.61 -11.01 4.54
C PRO A 35 -2.28 -10.17 5.63
N ASP A 36 -3.43 -9.55 5.33
CA ASP A 36 -4.15 -8.69 6.28
C ASP A 36 -4.44 -9.38 7.62
N ALA A 37 -4.80 -10.67 7.57
CA ALA A 37 -5.08 -11.47 8.77
C ALA A 37 -3.85 -11.68 9.67
N SER A 38 -2.64 -11.43 9.16
CA SER A 38 -1.38 -11.55 9.89
C SER A 38 -0.88 -10.20 10.42
N LEU A 39 -1.54 -9.09 10.09
CA LEU A 39 -1.16 -7.77 10.57
C LEU A 39 -1.67 -7.54 11.98
N THR A 40 -0.78 -7.11 12.88
CA THR A 40 -1.18 -6.64 14.21
C THR A 40 -1.69 -5.21 14.13
N TRP A 41 -2.55 -4.82 15.08
CA TRP A 41 -3.03 -3.45 15.16
C TRP A 41 -1.90 -2.42 15.32
N GLU A 42 -0.85 -2.78 16.07
CA GLU A 42 0.32 -1.92 16.26
C GLU A 42 1.06 -1.65 14.94
N GLN A 43 1.20 -2.68 14.10
CA GLN A 43 1.80 -2.54 12.78
C GLN A 43 0.97 -1.63 11.87
N ILE A 44 -0.36 -1.75 11.90
CA ILE A 44 -1.27 -0.90 11.13
C ILE A 44 -1.17 0.57 11.60
N ASN A 45 -1.19 0.81 12.92
CA ASN A 45 -1.10 2.17 13.48
C ASN A 45 0.27 2.83 13.21
N PHE A 46 1.35 2.04 13.26
CA PHE A 46 2.67 2.53 12.87
C PHE A 46 2.73 2.88 11.37
N ALA A 47 2.24 1.98 10.52
CA ALA A 47 2.25 2.16 9.07
C ALA A 47 1.40 3.36 8.62
N SER A 48 0.25 3.63 9.26
CA SER A 48 -0.62 4.75 8.89
C SER A 48 0.09 6.11 9.03
N LYS A 49 0.89 6.29 10.08
CA LYS A 49 1.66 7.51 10.33
C LYS A 49 2.73 7.72 9.26
N ILE A 50 3.48 6.66 8.94
CA ILE A 50 4.49 6.70 7.87
C ILE A 50 3.83 7.03 6.53
N MET A 51 2.70 6.37 6.21
CA MET A 51 1.99 6.59 4.96
C MET A 51 1.60 8.06 4.79
N VAL A 52 0.98 8.66 5.81
CA VAL A 52 0.55 10.07 5.77
C VAL A 52 1.75 11.01 5.64
N GLN A 53 2.84 10.73 6.36
CA GLN A 53 4.07 11.51 6.25
C GLN A 53 4.63 11.45 4.82
N THR A 54 4.82 10.24 4.28
CA THR A 54 5.36 10.05 2.93
C THR A 54 4.46 10.67 1.86
N MET A 55 3.13 10.60 2.00
CA MET A 55 2.22 11.30 1.09
C MET A 55 2.44 12.82 1.11
N GLY A 56 2.71 13.40 2.27
CA GLY A 56 3.08 14.81 2.41
C GLY A 56 4.41 15.15 1.72
N GLU A 57 5.43 14.31 1.92
CA GLU A 57 6.75 14.45 1.30
C GLU A 57 6.69 14.36 -0.24
N GLU A 58 5.87 13.42 -0.74
CA GLU A 58 5.60 13.19 -2.17
C GLU A 58 4.57 14.17 -2.75
N LYS A 59 4.16 15.19 -1.98
CA LYS A 59 3.25 16.27 -2.41
C LYS A 59 1.94 15.76 -2.99
N TRP A 60 1.38 14.72 -2.40
CA TRP A 60 0.05 14.24 -2.77
C TRP A 60 -0.99 15.36 -2.58
N PRO A 61 -2.06 15.39 -3.40
CA PRO A 61 -3.12 16.37 -3.22
C PRO A 61 -3.74 16.24 -1.82
N GLU A 62 -3.93 17.37 -1.14
CA GLU A 62 -4.51 17.42 0.21
C GLU A 62 -5.83 16.64 0.34
N PRO A 63 -6.77 16.67 -0.64
CA PRO A 63 -7.99 15.86 -0.55
C PRO A 63 -7.71 14.35 -0.50
N GLY A 64 -6.68 13.87 -1.19
CA GLY A 64 -6.27 12.46 -1.17
C GLY A 64 -5.67 12.06 0.18
N ILE A 65 -4.80 12.91 0.73
CA ILE A 65 -4.23 12.72 2.08
C ILE A 65 -5.35 12.65 3.11
N ARG A 66 -6.33 13.58 3.04
CA ARG A 66 -7.47 13.62 3.97
C ARG A 66 -8.31 12.35 3.92
N GLN A 67 -8.62 11.83 2.72
CA GLN A 67 -9.37 10.58 2.58
C GLN A 67 -8.65 9.39 3.25
N VAL A 68 -7.32 9.32 3.14
CA VAL A 68 -6.53 8.26 3.77
C VAL A 68 -6.50 8.42 5.29
N VAL A 69 -6.38 9.65 5.79
CA VAL A 69 -6.47 9.94 7.23
C VAL A 69 -7.83 9.51 7.77
N ASP A 70 -8.92 9.93 7.12
CA ASP A 70 -10.30 9.59 7.52
C ASP A 70 -10.52 8.07 7.56
N PHE A 71 -9.96 7.35 6.58
CA PHE A 71 -9.99 5.90 6.56
C PHE A 71 -9.33 5.28 7.81
N TYR A 72 -8.10 5.68 8.14
CA TYR A 72 -7.39 5.13 9.29
C TYR A 72 -8.04 5.51 10.63
N VAL A 73 -8.58 6.73 10.76
CA VAL A 73 -9.34 7.15 11.95
C VAL A 73 -10.58 6.28 12.14
N ARG A 74 -11.33 6.02 11.06
CA ARG A 74 -12.52 5.15 11.11
C ARG A 74 -12.14 3.71 11.45
N LEU A 75 -11.03 3.22 10.91
CA LEU A 75 -10.50 1.89 11.24
C LEU A 75 -10.18 1.77 12.74
N GLU A 76 -9.56 2.79 13.32
CA GLU A 76 -9.22 2.85 14.75
C GLU A 76 -10.45 2.90 15.65
N TYR A 77 -11.46 3.67 15.24
CA TYR A 77 -12.75 3.71 15.94
C TYR A 77 -13.40 2.32 16.00
N GLU A 78 -13.50 1.61 14.87
CA GLU A 78 -14.11 0.28 14.82
C GLU A 78 -13.31 -0.77 15.61
N HIS A 79 -11.97 -0.70 15.57
CA HIS A 79 -11.12 -1.58 16.37
C HIS A 79 -11.30 -1.37 17.87
N THR A 80 -11.35 -0.10 18.30
CA THR A 80 -11.58 0.26 19.70
C THR A 80 -12.96 -0.17 20.17
N LYS A 81 -14.00 0.04 19.36
CA LYS A 81 -15.36 -0.43 19.63
C LYS A 81 -15.42 -1.94 19.83
N ARG A 82 -14.75 -2.73 18.99
CA ARG A 82 -14.68 -4.19 19.11
C ARG A 82 -13.93 -4.68 20.35
N LYS A 83 -13.00 -3.90 20.89
CA LYS A 83 -12.32 -4.22 22.15
C LYS A 83 -13.20 -4.02 23.38
N HIS A 84 -14.23 -3.19 23.28
CA HIS A 84 -15.13 -2.82 24.38
C HIS A 84 -16.54 -3.42 24.26
N ALA A 85 -16.77 -4.25 23.24
CA ALA A 85 -18.01 -5.00 23.03
C ALA A 85 -17.85 -6.44 23.53
#